data_AF-A0A516SLT7-F1
#
_entry.id   AF-A0A516SLT7-F1
#
_cell.length_a   1.000
_cell.length_b   1.000
_cell.length_c   1.000
_cell.angle_alpha   90.00
_cell.angle_beta   90.00
_cell.angle_gamma   90.00
#
_symmetry.space_group_name_H-M   'P 1'
#
loop_
_entity.id
_entity.type
_entity.pdbx_description
1 polymer ?
#
loop_
_entity_poly.entity_id
_entity_poly.type
_entity_poly.pdbx_seq_one_letter_code
_entity_poly.pdbx_strand_id
1 'polypeptide(L)'
;MLKELSYEASAYLLSKLVGIGESRYRIGDELAAKGVTAFRAHLQLFEGLAKNEQELTLHRTIEIERAKEEFANPFRTIFGLAESGSYHTPYISSLLAQLREENDPTGELRKTIDPDGMEEWRLEIDPCRRTYYQLDYSQRAERRRACIDNFIKLRATEIECLLRPPHSRSRYGDADARKCADEIISHGLGRFGFEQNKKISSKAYTFFTKPLVDDWIVCITMISDAWGFDGYSYEIVNGERRISPKMFTFVMDLRRSKQKGLNHKTLSTLRLDIARISPLGEFDNSFYLDMDEMAAGLLGYTQLYGVLAGELESKLIEGLSEL
;
A
#
# COMPACT_ATOMS: atom_id res chain seq x y z
N MET A 1 -31.03 -12.97 -1.44
CA MET A 1 -29.64 -13.49 -1.48
C MET A 1 -28.80 -12.37 -2.09
N LEU A 2 -27.76 -11.87 -1.41
CA LEU A 2 -26.89 -10.86 -2.01
C LEU A 2 -26.14 -11.55 -3.15
N LYS A 3 -26.38 -11.14 -4.39
CA LYS A 3 -25.69 -11.72 -5.54
C LYS A 3 -24.23 -11.24 -5.47
N GLU A 4 -23.32 -12.19 -5.24
CA GLU A 4 -21.87 -11.93 -5.24
C GLU A 4 -21.42 -11.44 -6.62
N LEU A 5 -20.34 -10.67 -6.69
CA LEU A 5 -19.75 -10.28 -7.98
C LEU A 5 -19.16 -11.54 -8.64
N SER A 6 -19.40 -11.70 -9.94
CA SER A 6 -18.62 -12.67 -10.71
C SER A 6 -17.18 -12.18 -10.85
N TYR A 7 -16.28 -13.07 -11.28
CA TYR A 7 -14.91 -12.71 -11.59
C TYR A 7 -14.84 -11.68 -12.71
N GLU A 8 -15.65 -11.85 -13.76
CA GLU A 8 -15.72 -10.94 -14.91
C GLU A 8 -16.22 -9.54 -14.48
N ALA A 9 -17.23 -9.49 -13.61
CA ALA A 9 -17.72 -8.24 -13.05
C ALA A 9 -16.66 -7.54 -12.18
N SER A 10 -15.92 -8.31 -11.38
CA SER A 10 -14.82 -7.78 -10.55
C SER A 10 -13.65 -7.26 -11.39
N ALA A 11 -13.25 -8.03 -12.40
CA ALA A 11 -12.24 -7.67 -13.39
C ALA A 11 -12.62 -6.39 -14.13
N TYR A 12 -13.88 -6.28 -14.57
CA TYR A 12 -14.40 -5.10 -15.22
C TYR A 12 -14.32 -3.87 -14.32
N LEU A 13 -14.81 -3.96 -13.08
CA LEU A 13 -14.77 -2.87 -12.10
C LEU A 13 -13.35 -2.36 -11.88
N LEU A 14 -12.38 -3.26 -11.67
CA LEU A 14 -11.00 -2.87 -11.41
C LEU A 14 -10.29 -2.32 -12.63
N SER A 15 -10.62 -2.78 -13.84
CA SER A 15 -10.06 -2.21 -15.07
C SER A 15 -10.37 -0.71 -15.22
N LYS A 16 -11.47 -0.23 -14.63
CA LYS A 16 -11.82 1.20 -14.60
C LYS A 16 -10.85 2.03 -13.74
N LEU A 17 -10.04 1.40 -12.89
CA LEU A 17 -9.10 2.06 -11.98
C LEU A 17 -7.68 2.23 -12.58
N VAL A 18 -7.43 1.75 -13.80
CA VAL A 18 -6.13 1.86 -14.49
C VAL A 18 -5.61 3.31 -14.54
N GLY A 19 -6.51 4.29 -14.75
CA GLY A 19 -6.16 5.72 -14.79
C GLY A 19 -5.54 6.27 -13.49
N ILE A 20 -5.87 5.65 -12.35
CA ILE A 20 -5.25 5.99 -11.06
C ILE A 20 -3.77 5.56 -11.07
N GLY A 21 -3.46 4.40 -11.65
CA GLY A 21 -2.09 3.91 -11.82
C GLY A 21 -1.25 4.81 -12.73
N GLU A 22 -1.83 5.35 -13.81
CA GLU A 22 -1.20 6.36 -14.68
C GLU A 22 -0.82 7.62 -13.92
N SER A 23 -1.62 7.97 -12.92
CA SER A 23 -1.43 9.16 -12.11
C SER A 23 -0.47 8.98 -10.92
N ARG A 24 0.25 7.86 -10.81
CA ARG A 24 1.09 7.51 -9.63
C ARG A 24 2.00 8.65 -9.16
N TYR A 25 2.77 9.25 -10.06
CA TYR A 25 3.70 10.34 -9.72
C TYR A 25 2.97 11.65 -9.41
N ARG A 26 1.87 11.95 -10.12
CA ARG A 26 1.01 13.10 -9.84
C ARG A 26 0.40 13.02 -8.44
N ILE A 27 -0.08 11.83 -8.04
CA ILE A 27 -0.56 11.56 -6.67
C ILE A 27 0.56 11.81 -5.65
N GLY A 28 1.79 11.41 -6.00
CA GLY A 28 3.02 11.73 -5.27
C GLY A 28 3.20 13.21 -4.99
N ASP A 29 3.12 14.03 -6.04
CA ASP A 29 3.28 15.47 -5.97
C ASP A 29 2.14 16.15 -5.19
N GLU A 30 0.89 15.72 -5.39
CA GLU A 30 -0.28 16.25 -4.69
C GLU A 30 -0.24 15.95 -3.18
N LEU A 31 0.26 14.77 -2.79
CA LEU A 31 0.47 14.41 -1.39
C LEU A 31 1.58 15.23 -0.76
N ALA A 32 2.70 15.42 -1.47
CA ALA A 32 3.78 16.27 -1.00
C ALA A 32 3.32 17.71 -0.77
N ALA A 33 2.48 18.25 -1.66
CA ALA A 33 1.87 19.58 -1.50
C ALA A 33 0.94 19.68 -0.28
N LYS A 34 0.41 18.55 0.22
CA LYS A 34 -0.41 18.45 1.44
C LYS A 34 0.43 18.17 2.69
N GLY A 35 1.76 18.22 2.60
CA GLY A 35 2.67 17.93 3.71
C GLY A 35 2.93 16.44 3.95
N VAL A 36 2.59 15.57 2.98
CA VAL A 36 2.89 14.12 3.00
C VAL A 36 3.97 13.84 1.96
N THR A 37 5.22 14.09 2.33
CA THR A 37 6.40 14.08 1.44
C THR A 37 7.10 12.72 1.35
N ALA A 38 6.93 11.84 2.34
CA ALA A 38 7.55 10.53 2.41
C ALA A 38 7.10 9.61 1.26
N PHE A 39 5.83 9.71 0.85
CA PHE A 39 5.32 8.98 -0.32
C PHE A 39 6.08 9.34 -1.60
N ARG A 40 6.29 10.64 -1.84
CA ARG A 40 7.03 11.12 -3.02
C ARG A 40 8.49 10.67 -2.99
N ALA A 41 9.14 10.74 -1.84
CA ALA A 41 10.51 10.26 -1.67
C ALA A 41 10.62 8.75 -1.90
N HIS A 42 9.59 7.97 -1.52
CA HIS A 42 9.54 6.55 -1.80
C HIS A 42 9.46 6.24 -3.29
N LEU A 43 8.65 6.98 -4.06
CA LEU A 43 8.63 6.86 -5.52
C LEU A 43 10.01 7.08 -6.15
N GLN A 44 10.85 7.88 -5.49
CA GLN A 44 12.17 8.27 -5.96
C GLN A 44 13.30 7.40 -5.40
N LEU A 45 12.99 6.36 -4.62
CA LEU A 45 13.97 5.54 -3.89
C LEU A 45 15.06 4.97 -4.81
N PHE A 46 14.66 4.43 -5.95
CA PHE A 46 15.57 3.80 -6.90
C PHE A 46 16.04 4.75 -8.00
N GLU A 47 15.42 5.93 -8.16
CA GLU A 47 15.76 6.89 -9.22
C GLU A 47 17.23 7.31 -9.17
N GLY A 48 17.80 7.45 -7.97
CA GLY A 48 19.21 7.79 -7.77
C GLY A 48 20.21 6.70 -8.19
N LEU A 49 19.73 5.55 -8.69
CA LEU A 49 20.55 4.47 -9.26
C LEU A 49 20.55 4.46 -10.78
N ALA A 50 19.74 5.30 -11.43
CA ALA A 50 19.76 5.42 -12.89
C ALA A 50 21.12 5.96 -13.35
N LYS A 51 21.72 5.31 -14.36
CA LYS A 51 23.00 5.74 -14.94
C LYS A 51 22.85 6.93 -15.88
N ASN A 52 21.65 7.13 -16.43
CA ASN A 52 21.33 8.17 -17.38
C ASN A 52 19.81 8.43 -17.40
N GLU A 53 19.40 9.47 -18.13
CA GLU A 53 17.98 9.88 -18.24
C GLU A 53 17.09 8.81 -18.87
N GLN A 54 17.63 7.97 -19.75
CA GLN A 54 16.87 6.89 -20.40
C GLN A 54 16.49 5.80 -19.40
N GLU A 55 17.44 5.38 -18.54
CA GLU A 55 17.16 4.42 -17.46
C GLU A 55 16.17 5.00 -16.44
N LEU A 56 16.28 6.28 -16.10
CA LEU A 56 15.33 6.95 -15.21
C LEU A 56 13.92 6.97 -15.81
N THR A 57 13.80 7.33 -17.09
CA THR A 57 12.52 7.35 -17.81
C THR A 57 11.91 5.94 -17.87
N LEU A 58 12.73 4.92 -18.16
CA LEU A 58 12.28 3.53 -18.18
C LEU A 58 11.82 3.06 -16.80
N HIS A 59 12.58 3.35 -15.73
CA HIS A 59 12.21 3.05 -14.35
C HIS A 59 10.83 3.63 -13.99
N ARG A 60 10.63 4.93 -14.23
CA ARG A 60 9.35 5.59 -13.96
C ARG A 60 8.20 4.96 -14.75
N THR A 61 8.44 4.61 -16.01
CA THR A 61 7.45 3.94 -16.86
C THR A 61 7.09 2.56 -16.32
N ILE A 62 8.09 1.75 -15.93
CA ILE A 62 7.87 0.44 -15.33
C ILE A 62 7.05 0.54 -14.03
N GLU A 63 7.36 1.51 -13.16
CA GLU A 63 6.61 1.71 -11.91
C GLU A 63 5.17 2.17 -12.15
N ILE A 64 4.92 2.97 -13.19
CA ILE A 64 3.56 3.33 -13.62
C ILE A 64 2.82 2.09 -14.11
N GLU A 65 3.41 1.28 -15.00
CA GLU A 65 2.78 0.07 -15.52
C GLU A 65 2.51 -0.97 -14.41
N ARG A 66 3.41 -1.09 -13.43
CA ARG A 66 3.19 -1.91 -12.23
C ARG A 66 2.00 -1.42 -11.43
N ALA A 67 1.87 -0.11 -11.21
CA ALA A 67 0.73 0.46 -10.50
C ALA A 67 -0.60 0.23 -11.25
N LYS A 68 -0.61 0.30 -12.58
CA LYS A 68 -1.79 -0.06 -13.38
C LYS A 68 -2.19 -1.51 -13.15
N GLU A 69 -1.22 -2.44 -13.23
CA GLU A 69 -1.47 -3.86 -12.91
C GLU A 69 -1.97 -4.03 -11.46
N GLU A 70 -1.52 -3.25 -10.48
CA GLU A 70 -2.01 -3.35 -9.09
C GLU A 70 -3.45 -2.86 -8.93
N PHE A 71 -3.81 -1.72 -9.52
CA PHE A 71 -5.18 -1.19 -9.43
C PHE A 71 -6.21 -2.02 -10.21
N ALA A 72 -5.78 -2.61 -11.32
CA ALA A 72 -6.66 -3.36 -12.21
C ALA A 72 -6.90 -4.80 -11.77
N ASN A 73 -6.17 -5.31 -10.77
CA ASN A 73 -6.16 -6.74 -10.46
C ASN A 73 -6.49 -7.05 -9.00
N PRO A 74 -7.55 -7.85 -8.73
CA PRO A 74 -8.02 -8.10 -7.37
C PRO A 74 -7.15 -9.07 -6.57
N PHE A 75 -6.22 -9.78 -7.22
CA PHE A 75 -5.57 -10.98 -6.70
C PHE A 75 -4.05 -11.02 -6.92
N ARG A 76 -3.31 -9.95 -6.60
CA ARG A 76 -1.91 -10.15 -6.21
C ARG A 76 -1.91 -10.75 -4.81
N THR A 77 -2.22 -12.05 -4.74
CA THR A 77 -2.27 -12.79 -3.49
C THR A 77 -0.91 -12.71 -2.81
N ILE A 78 -0.89 -12.06 -1.64
CA ILE A 78 0.17 -12.12 -0.63
C ILE A 78 0.54 -13.58 -0.26
N PHE A 79 -0.33 -14.53 -0.59
CA PHE A 79 -0.08 -15.96 -0.52
C PHE A 79 0.08 -16.51 -1.94
N GLY A 80 1.26 -17.02 -2.27
CA GLY A 80 1.55 -17.68 -3.54
C GLY A 80 0.72 -18.94 -3.77
N LEU A 81 -0.58 -18.78 -4.07
CA LEU A 81 -1.40 -19.82 -4.67
C LEU A 81 -1.08 -19.87 -6.17
N ALA A 82 0.17 -20.24 -6.48
CA ALA A 82 0.63 -20.52 -7.84
C ALA A 82 0.32 -21.97 -8.28
N GLU A 83 -0.14 -22.83 -7.36
CA GLU A 83 -0.23 -24.27 -7.61
C GLU A 83 -1.64 -24.80 -7.93
N SER A 84 -2.68 -23.96 -7.94
CA SER A 84 -4.06 -24.41 -8.22
C SER A 84 -4.77 -23.53 -9.26
N GLY A 85 -4.37 -23.63 -10.53
CA GLY A 85 -5.15 -23.07 -11.65
C GLY A 85 -5.46 -21.57 -11.54
N SER A 86 -4.50 -20.80 -11.03
CA SER A 86 -4.62 -19.39 -10.68
C SER A 86 -5.08 -18.57 -11.87
N TYR A 87 -6.27 -17.98 -11.77
CA TYR A 87 -6.79 -17.08 -12.80
C TYR A 87 -5.85 -15.87 -12.95
N HIS A 88 -5.34 -15.66 -14.16
CA HIS A 88 -4.49 -14.52 -14.49
C HIS A 88 -5.34 -13.27 -14.70
N THR A 89 -4.91 -12.18 -14.06
CA THR A 89 -5.24 -10.77 -14.32
C THR A 89 -5.87 -10.46 -15.69
N PRO A 90 -7.00 -9.73 -15.78
CA PRO A 90 -7.49 -9.17 -17.06
C PRO A 90 -6.58 -8.08 -17.67
N TYR A 91 -5.84 -7.33 -16.86
CA TYR A 91 -4.99 -6.23 -17.35
C TYR A 91 -3.51 -6.61 -17.31
N ILE A 92 -2.94 -6.85 -18.48
CA ILE A 92 -1.51 -7.16 -18.63
C ILE A 92 -0.85 -6.00 -19.37
N SER A 93 0.17 -5.40 -18.76
CA SER A 93 0.96 -4.37 -19.45
C SER A 93 1.77 -5.01 -20.59
N SER A 94 1.55 -4.55 -21.82
CA SER A 94 2.32 -5.01 -22.98
C SER A 94 3.82 -4.74 -22.83
N LEU A 95 4.19 -3.59 -22.24
CA LEU A 95 5.58 -3.26 -21.96
C LEU A 95 6.19 -4.25 -20.97
N LEU A 96 5.53 -4.51 -19.84
CA LEU A 96 6.06 -5.45 -18.85
C LEU A 96 6.10 -6.86 -19.40
N ALA A 97 5.14 -7.27 -20.22
CA ALA A 97 5.16 -8.56 -20.90
C ALA A 97 6.38 -8.69 -21.84
N GLN A 98 6.60 -7.69 -22.69
CA GLN A 98 7.76 -7.63 -23.58
C GLN A 98 9.08 -7.70 -22.80
N LEU A 99 9.26 -6.86 -21.77
CA LEU A 99 10.49 -6.84 -20.98
C LEU A 99 10.71 -8.15 -20.22
N ARG A 100 9.65 -8.82 -19.75
CA ARG A 100 9.74 -10.14 -19.11
C ARG A 100 10.22 -11.21 -20.11
N GLU A 101 9.71 -11.18 -21.34
CA GLU A 101 10.12 -12.09 -22.42
C GLU A 101 11.56 -11.84 -22.86
N GLU A 102 11.97 -10.58 -23.03
CA GLU A 102 13.35 -10.21 -23.36
C GLU A 102 14.34 -10.64 -22.25
N ASN A 103 13.91 -10.58 -20.98
CA ASN A 103 14.76 -10.86 -19.84
C ASN A 103 14.85 -12.36 -19.48
N ASP A 104 13.82 -13.16 -19.75
CA ASP A 104 13.79 -14.61 -19.52
C ASP A 104 13.05 -15.35 -20.65
N PRO A 105 13.62 -15.39 -21.88
CA PRO A 105 12.92 -15.89 -23.06
C PRO A 105 12.58 -17.38 -23.00
N THR A 106 13.33 -18.17 -22.22
CA THR A 106 13.12 -19.61 -22.05
C THR A 106 12.34 -19.96 -20.78
N GLY A 107 12.09 -18.98 -19.90
CA GLY A 107 11.49 -19.20 -18.58
C GLY A 107 12.38 -20.01 -17.62
N GLU A 108 13.66 -20.18 -17.95
CA GLU A 108 14.60 -21.01 -17.19
C GLU A 108 15.17 -20.27 -15.99
N LEU A 109 15.30 -18.94 -16.06
CA LEU A 109 15.79 -18.13 -14.94
C LEU A 109 14.82 -18.24 -13.75
N ARG A 110 13.51 -18.29 -14.00
CA ARG A 110 12.50 -18.49 -12.93
C ARG A 110 12.56 -19.86 -12.28
N LYS A 111 13.02 -20.89 -12.99
CA LYS A 111 13.07 -22.28 -12.49
C LYS A 111 14.36 -22.56 -11.70
N THR A 112 15.40 -21.77 -11.94
CA THR A 112 16.74 -21.97 -11.39
C THR A 112 17.06 -21.03 -10.23
N ILE A 113 16.07 -20.28 -9.71
CA ILE A 113 16.25 -19.45 -8.51
C ILE A 113 16.72 -20.35 -7.36
N ASP A 114 17.96 -20.16 -6.95
CA ASP A 114 18.55 -20.84 -5.80
C ASP A 114 17.73 -20.49 -4.53
N PRO A 115 17.33 -21.46 -3.69
CA PRO A 115 16.69 -21.18 -2.40
C PRO A 115 17.49 -20.22 -1.49
N ASP A 116 18.79 -20.05 -1.73
CA ASP A 116 19.64 -19.10 -1.00
C ASP A 116 19.59 -17.65 -1.56
N GLY A 117 18.79 -17.36 -2.60
CA GLY A 117 18.41 -16.00 -3.02
C GLY A 117 19.50 -15.15 -3.70
N MET A 118 20.66 -15.73 -4.02
CA MET A 118 21.84 -14.99 -4.50
C MET A 118 21.69 -14.37 -5.92
N GLU A 119 20.67 -14.74 -6.70
CA GLU A 119 20.52 -14.31 -8.10
C GLU A 119 19.17 -13.67 -8.46
N GLU A 120 18.34 -13.27 -7.49
CA GLU A 120 17.01 -12.65 -7.73
C GLU A 120 17.07 -11.44 -8.69
N TRP A 121 18.18 -10.70 -8.70
CA TRP A 121 18.41 -9.55 -9.57
C TRP A 121 18.33 -9.90 -11.07
N ARG A 122 18.59 -11.15 -11.46
CA ARG A 122 18.54 -11.59 -12.87
C ARG A 122 17.12 -11.54 -13.43
N LEU A 123 16.11 -11.62 -12.57
CA LEU A 123 14.69 -11.54 -12.95
C LEU A 123 14.12 -10.12 -12.88
N GLU A 124 14.86 -9.18 -12.29
CA GLU A 124 14.43 -7.80 -12.18
C GLU A 124 14.56 -7.11 -13.54
N ILE A 125 13.44 -6.71 -14.15
CA ILE A 125 13.37 -6.03 -15.45
C ILE A 125 13.63 -4.52 -15.35
N ASP A 126 13.53 -3.95 -14.14
CA ASP A 126 13.81 -2.55 -13.88
C ASP A 126 15.32 -2.32 -13.67
N PRO A 127 16.01 -1.54 -14.52
CA PRO A 127 17.47 -1.36 -14.43
C PRO A 127 17.92 -0.72 -13.10
N CYS A 128 17.09 0.14 -12.49
CA CYS A 128 17.43 0.80 -11.23
C CYS A 128 17.35 -0.18 -10.06
N ARG A 129 16.27 -0.96 -9.99
CA ARG A 129 16.11 -2.03 -8.99
C ARG A 129 17.13 -3.16 -9.20
N ARG A 130 17.42 -3.53 -10.45
CA ARG A 130 18.47 -4.51 -10.78
C ARG A 130 19.82 -4.06 -10.25
N THR A 131 20.18 -2.80 -10.49
CA THR A 131 21.42 -2.20 -9.96
C THR A 131 21.44 -2.27 -8.44
N TYR A 132 20.31 -1.98 -7.77
CA TYR A 132 20.20 -2.11 -6.31
C TYR A 132 20.51 -3.54 -5.83
N TYR A 133 19.91 -4.55 -6.46
CA TYR A 133 20.09 -5.94 -6.05
C TYR A 133 21.47 -6.53 -6.40
N GLN A 134 22.17 -5.95 -7.38
CA GLN A 134 23.56 -6.30 -7.73
C GLN A 134 24.60 -5.78 -6.74
N LEU A 135 24.26 -4.81 -5.89
CA LEU A 135 25.15 -4.31 -4.85
C LEU A 135 25.46 -5.42 -3.84
N ASP A 136 26.69 -5.44 -3.33
CA ASP A 136 27.04 -6.33 -2.23
C ASP A 136 26.20 -6.04 -0.97
N TYR A 137 26.16 -7.01 -0.05
CA TYR A 137 25.34 -6.89 1.15
C TYR A 137 25.66 -5.63 1.97
N SER A 138 26.93 -5.25 2.10
CA SER A 138 27.35 -4.11 2.90
C SER A 138 26.90 -2.78 2.28
N GLN A 139 27.01 -2.66 0.96
CA GLN A 139 26.56 -1.50 0.18
C GLN A 139 25.03 -1.37 0.18
N ARG A 140 24.29 -2.49 0.03
CA ARG A 140 22.83 -2.49 0.19
C ARG A 140 22.42 -2.05 1.59
N ALA A 141 23.11 -2.55 2.63
CA ALA A 141 22.83 -2.19 4.01
C ALA A 141 23.13 -0.71 4.32
N GLU A 142 24.20 -0.14 3.75
CA GLU A 142 24.51 1.28 3.87
C GLU A 142 23.47 2.15 3.15
N ARG A 143 23.15 1.84 1.89
CA ARG A 143 22.11 2.55 1.15
C ARG A 143 20.75 2.47 1.82
N ARG A 144 20.36 1.29 2.32
CA ARG A 144 19.11 1.10 3.06
C ARG A 144 19.08 1.96 4.32
N ARG A 145 20.19 2.05 5.06
CA ARG A 145 20.31 2.97 6.22
C ARG A 145 20.15 4.43 5.79
N ALA A 146 20.86 4.89 4.77
CA ALA A 146 20.72 6.27 4.29
C ALA A 146 19.28 6.61 3.85
N CYS A 147 18.59 5.65 3.22
CA CYS A 147 17.19 5.81 2.84
C CYS A 147 16.27 5.88 4.06
N ILE A 148 16.50 5.02 5.07
CA ILE A 148 15.75 5.05 6.35
C ILE A 148 16.00 6.38 7.07
N ASP A 149 17.23 6.86 7.15
CA ASP A 149 17.56 8.14 7.79
C ASP A 149 16.89 9.33 7.07
N ASN A 150 16.87 9.31 5.74
CA ASN A 150 16.16 10.31 4.95
C ASN A 150 14.64 10.22 5.18
N PHE A 151 14.09 9.01 5.22
CA PHE A 151 12.68 8.78 5.53
C PHE A 151 12.31 9.34 6.91
N ILE A 152 13.10 9.05 7.95
CA ILE A 152 12.89 9.58 9.31
C ILE A 152 12.91 11.11 9.30
N LYS A 153 13.85 11.74 8.59
CA LYS A 153 13.89 13.21 8.46
C LYS A 153 12.64 13.77 7.79
N LEU A 154 12.18 13.15 6.70
CA LEU A 154 10.96 13.56 6.02
C LEU A 154 9.75 13.41 6.95
N ARG A 155 9.66 12.30 7.68
CA ARG A 155 8.60 12.04 8.66
C ARG A 155 8.54 13.07 9.78
N ALA A 156 9.69 13.53 10.28
CA ALA A 156 9.73 14.63 11.25
C ALA A 156 9.10 15.92 10.68
N THR A 157 9.41 16.25 9.42
CA THR A 157 8.76 17.38 8.71
C THR A 157 7.25 17.17 8.54
N GLU A 158 6.81 15.96 8.22
CA GLU A 158 5.38 15.65 8.09
C GLU A 158 4.64 15.81 9.43
N ILE A 159 5.26 15.42 10.54
CA ILE A 159 4.72 15.63 11.89
C ILE A 159 4.50 17.12 12.16
N GLU A 160 5.49 17.96 11.85
CA GLU A 160 5.39 19.41 12.02
C GLU A 160 4.30 20.04 11.13
N CYS A 161 4.12 19.52 9.90
CA CYS A 161 3.09 20.01 8.98
C CYS A 161 1.67 19.55 9.35
N LEU A 162 1.51 18.29 9.77
CA LEU A 162 0.20 17.64 9.92
C LEU A 162 -0.35 17.74 11.34
N LEU A 163 0.51 17.81 12.36
CA LEU A 163 0.11 17.85 13.76
C LEU A 163 0.33 19.24 14.35
N ARG A 164 -0.68 19.74 15.08
CA ARG A 164 -0.54 20.99 15.85
C ARG A 164 0.23 20.73 17.14
N PRO A 165 1.24 21.53 17.51
CA PRO A 165 1.85 21.45 18.82
C PRO A 165 0.84 21.72 19.96
N PRO A 166 1.02 21.15 21.17
CA PRO A 166 2.11 20.28 21.57
C PRO A 166 1.89 18.81 21.17
N HIS A 167 2.93 18.21 20.60
CA HIS A 167 3.02 16.80 20.30
C HIS A 167 2.96 15.99 21.61
N SER A 168 1.88 15.23 21.84
CA SER A 168 1.77 14.46 23.07
C SER A 168 2.74 13.28 22.98
N ARG A 169 3.92 13.43 23.58
CA ARG A 169 4.93 12.36 23.78
C ARG A 169 4.45 11.23 24.71
N SER A 170 3.14 11.05 24.84
CA SER A 170 2.63 10.04 25.75
C SER A 170 2.87 8.66 25.16
N ARG A 171 3.70 7.91 25.87
CA ARG A 171 3.98 6.50 25.65
C ARG A 171 2.82 5.70 26.25
N TYR A 172 1.64 5.82 25.65
CA TYR A 172 0.51 5.01 26.09
C TYR A 172 0.66 3.55 25.60
N GLY A 173 0.11 2.61 26.38
CA GLY A 173 0.06 1.19 26.02
C GLY A 173 -0.88 0.91 24.85
N ASP A 174 -0.93 -0.36 24.41
CA ASP A 174 -1.59 -0.76 23.15
C ASP A 174 -3.06 -0.34 23.05
N ALA A 175 -3.81 -0.42 24.15
CA ALA A 175 -5.23 -0.05 24.17
C ALA A 175 -5.47 1.44 23.93
N ASP A 176 -4.64 2.30 24.53
CA ASP A 176 -4.72 3.75 24.39
C ASP A 176 -4.16 4.21 23.03
N ALA A 177 -3.06 3.59 22.58
CA ALA A 177 -2.50 3.83 21.25
C ALA A 177 -3.54 3.52 20.16
N ARG A 178 -4.25 2.40 20.32
CA ARG A 178 -5.35 2.04 19.44
C ARG A 178 -6.51 3.02 19.52
N LYS A 179 -6.96 3.40 20.71
CA LYS A 179 -8.04 4.38 20.86
C LYS A 179 -7.69 5.70 20.17
N CYS A 180 -6.46 6.16 20.33
CA CYS A 180 -5.95 7.34 19.66
C CYS A 180 -5.90 7.15 18.13
N ALA A 181 -5.43 5.99 17.65
CA ALA A 181 -5.42 5.67 16.22
C ALA A 181 -6.84 5.69 15.63
N ASP A 182 -7.80 5.03 16.30
CA ASP A 182 -9.21 5.02 15.95
C ASP A 182 -9.77 6.45 15.89
N GLU A 183 -9.47 7.32 16.86
CA GLU A 183 -9.93 8.71 16.89
C GLU A 183 -9.36 9.54 15.72
N ILE A 184 -8.06 9.44 15.46
CA ILE A 184 -7.37 10.18 14.39
C ILE A 184 -7.93 9.76 13.03
N ILE A 185 -7.99 8.46 12.76
CA ILE A 185 -8.47 7.98 11.46
C ILE A 185 -9.97 8.20 11.30
N SER A 186 -10.77 8.08 12.38
CA SER A 186 -12.21 8.42 12.35
C SER A 186 -12.41 9.88 11.95
N HIS A 187 -11.65 10.80 12.54
CA HIS A 187 -11.74 12.21 12.20
C HIS A 187 -11.26 12.47 10.77
N GLY A 188 -10.13 11.88 10.38
CA GLY A 188 -9.53 12.04 9.06
C GLY A 188 -10.34 11.43 7.92
N LEU A 189 -11.05 10.33 8.14
CA LEU A 189 -11.94 9.72 7.14
C LEU A 189 -13.36 10.27 7.20
N GLY A 190 -13.81 10.74 8.37
CA GLY A 190 -15.14 11.32 8.58
C GLY A 190 -15.42 12.53 7.67
N ARG A 191 -14.40 13.34 7.37
CA ARG A 191 -14.51 14.45 6.39
C ARG A 191 -14.85 14.01 4.97
N PHE A 192 -14.64 12.73 4.64
CA PHE A 192 -15.00 12.13 3.36
C PHE A 192 -16.29 11.30 3.44
N GLY A 193 -16.99 11.31 4.57
CA GLY A 193 -18.27 10.60 4.76
C GLY A 193 -18.13 9.16 5.25
N PHE A 194 -16.97 8.77 5.77
CA PHE A 194 -16.82 7.46 6.43
C PHE A 194 -17.32 7.50 7.87
N GLU A 195 -17.94 6.41 8.29
CA GLU A 195 -18.34 6.19 9.67
C GLU A 195 -17.72 4.89 10.21
N GLN A 196 -17.36 4.89 11.49
CA GLN A 196 -16.89 3.67 12.15
C GLN A 196 -18.04 2.67 12.30
N ASN A 197 -17.93 1.52 11.65
CA ASN A 197 -18.92 0.45 11.72
C ASN A 197 -18.65 -0.47 12.90
N LYS A 198 -19.18 -0.09 14.07
CA LYS A 198 -19.03 -0.84 15.33
C LYS A 198 -19.64 -2.25 15.27
N LYS A 199 -20.58 -2.53 14.36
CA LYS A 199 -21.26 -3.83 14.27
C LYS A 199 -20.36 -4.93 13.70
N ILE A 200 -19.40 -4.57 12.85
CA ILE A 200 -18.46 -5.50 12.21
C ILE A 200 -17.02 -5.35 12.72
N SER A 201 -16.75 -4.31 13.52
CA SER A 201 -15.47 -4.10 14.19
C SER A 201 -15.26 -5.07 15.36
N SER A 202 -14.01 -5.44 15.61
CA SER A 202 -13.59 -6.35 16.68
C SER A 202 -12.37 -5.79 17.41
N LYS A 203 -11.76 -6.55 18.32
CA LYS A 203 -10.48 -6.15 18.93
C LYS A 203 -9.28 -6.20 17.96
N ALA A 204 -9.38 -6.89 16.84
CA ALA A 204 -8.29 -7.00 15.88
C ALA A 204 -8.45 -6.04 14.70
N TYR A 205 -9.69 -5.61 14.43
CA TYR A 205 -10.07 -4.90 13.21
C TYR A 205 -11.03 -3.76 13.54
N THR A 206 -10.72 -2.55 13.07
CA THR A 206 -11.66 -1.43 13.04
C THR A 206 -12.09 -1.16 11.60
N PHE A 207 -13.40 -1.21 11.34
CA PHE A 207 -13.96 -0.94 10.01
C PHE A 207 -14.52 0.47 9.93
N PHE A 208 -14.10 1.21 8.91
CA PHE A 208 -14.66 2.50 8.51
C PHE A 208 -15.38 2.31 7.17
N THR A 209 -16.66 2.67 7.11
CA THR A 209 -17.49 2.39 5.92
C THR A 209 -18.13 3.66 5.38
N LYS A 210 -18.24 3.74 4.06
CA LYS A 210 -18.93 4.81 3.34
C LYS A 210 -19.84 4.20 2.26
N PRO A 211 -21.14 4.57 2.19
CA PRO A 211 -22.01 4.19 1.08
C PRO A 211 -21.53 4.75 -0.26
N LEU A 212 -21.64 3.95 -1.33
CA LEU A 212 -21.43 4.41 -2.71
C LEU A 212 -22.74 4.53 -3.48
N VAL A 213 -23.35 3.38 -3.80
CA VAL A 213 -24.57 3.25 -4.59
C VAL A 213 -25.33 2.00 -4.13
N ASP A 214 -26.66 2.07 -4.08
CA ASP A 214 -27.52 1.02 -3.52
C ASP A 214 -27.05 0.56 -2.13
N ASP A 215 -26.77 -0.73 -1.97
CA ASP A 215 -26.21 -1.31 -0.75
C ASP A 215 -24.70 -1.60 -0.86
N TRP A 216 -24.00 -1.06 -1.87
CA TRP A 216 -22.53 -1.10 -1.96
C TRP A 216 -21.88 -0.04 -1.07
N ILE A 217 -20.81 -0.46 -0.40
CA ILE A 217 -19.99 0.36 0.48
C ILE A 217 -18.52 0.24 0.12
N VAL A 218 -17.77 1.35 0.18
CA VAL A 218 -16.31 1.31 0.33
C VAL A 218 -16.00 1.15 1.80
N CYS A 219 -15.02 0.30 2.07
CA CYS A 219 -14.55 0.03 3.40
C CYS A 219 -13.04 0.31 3.48
N ILE A 220 -12.63 0.98 4.57
CA ILE A 220 -11.24 1.05 5.00
C ILE A 220 -11.16 0.30 6.34
N THR A 221 -10.37 -0.76 6.36
CA THR A 221 -10.14 -1.60 7.53
C THR A 221 -8.79 -1.26 8.12
N MET A 222 -8.76 -0.84 9.39
CA MET A 222 -7.54 -0.77 10.18
C MET A 222 -7.35 -2.07 10.94
N ILE A 223 -6.23 -2.75 10.68
CA ILE A 223 -5.85 -3.99 11.34
C ILE A 223 -4.84 -3.64 12.43
N SER A 224 -5.19 -3.90 13.67
CA SER A 224 -4.36 -3.61 14.85
C SER A 224 -3.65 -4.85 15.42
N ASP A 225 -3.95 -6.04 14.88
CA ASP A 225 -3.38 -7.32 15.30
C ASP A 225 -2.27 -7.74 14.32
N ALA A 226 -1.05 -7.28 14.59
CA ALA A 226 0.14 -7.96 14.13
C ALA A 226 0.82 -8.65 15.32
N TRP A 227 0.06 -9.45 16.07
CA TRP A 227 0.63 -10.46 16.94
C TRP A 227 1.25 -11.54 16.04
N GLY A 228 2.57 -11.55 15.92
CA GLY A 228 3.30 -12.66 15.30
C GLY A 228 4.43 -12.32 14.31
N PHE A 229 4.78 -11.06 14.07
CA PHE A 229 6.08 -10.75 13.42
C PHE A 229 7.10 -10.34 14.49
N ASP A 230 7.69 -11.34 15.14
CA ASP A 230 8.77 -11.24 16.16
C ASP A 230 10.11 -10.67 15.60
N GLY A 231 10.09 -9.83 14.57
CA GLY A 231 11.29 -9.53 13.78
C GLY A 231 11.87 -8.13 13.86
N TYR A 232 11.06 -7.06 13.77
CA TYR A 232 11.62 -5.83 13.15
C TYR A 232 11.20 -4.47 13.70
N SER A 233 10.26 -4.36 14.63
CA SER A 233 9.93 -3.05 15.22
C SER A 233 10.88 -2.72 16.36
N TYR A 234 11.48 -1.53 16.34
CA TYR A 234 12.25 -1.04 17.46
C TYR A 234 12.06 0.46 17.66
N GLU A 235 11.91 0.89 18.91
CA GLU A 235 12.05 2.27 19.36
C GLU A 235 13.51 2.50 19.82
N ILE A 236 14.02 3.72 19.69
CA ILE A 236 15.28 4.12 20.34
C ILE A 236 14.95 5.00 21.55
N VAL A 237 15.12 4.46 22.75
CA VAL A 237 14.87 5.17 24.02
C VAL A 237 16.21 5.45 24.69
N ASN A 238 16.56 6.73 24.84
CA ASN A 238 17.83 7.18 25.43
C ASN A 238 19.08 6.59 24.74
N GLY A 239 19.02 6.39 23.42
CA GLY A 239 20.10 5.76 22.64
C GLY A 239 20.06 4.23 22.62
N GLU A 240 19.11 3.59 23.31
CA GLU A 240 18.97 2.13 23.34
C GLU A 240 17.82 1.65 22.44
N ARG A 241 18.10 0.65 21.62
CA ARG A 241 17.11 -0.03 20.78
C ARG A 241 16.21 -0.93 21.64
N ARG A 242 14.91 -0.67 21.71
CA ARG A 242 13.90 -1.50 22.40
C ARG A 242 12.83 -1.93 21.41
N ILE A 243 12.27 -3.12 21.56
CA ILE A 243 11.25 -3.63 20.64
C ILE A 243 9.87 -3.07 21.05
N SER A 244 9.17 -2.40 20.14
CA SER A 244 7.82 -1.87 20.40
C SER A 244 6.99 -1.85 19.11
N PRO A 245 6.24 -2.93 18.79
CA PRO A 245 5.40 -2.97 17.59
C PRO A 245 4.09 -2.20 17.81
N LYS A 246 4.06 -0.94 17.38
CA LYS A 246 2.79 -0.33 16.93
C LYS A 246 2.74 -0.53 15.42
N MET A 247 2.12 -1.62 14.98
CA MET A 247 1.91 -1.91 13.56
C MET A 247 0.43 -1.80 13.25
N PHE A 248 0.10 -0.94 12.29
CA PHE A 248 -1.24 -0.88 11.73
C PHE A 248 -1.16 -1.16 10.23
N THR A 249 -1.98 -2.10 9.77
CA THR A 249 -2.15 -2.36 8.34
C THR A 249 -3.51 -1.83 7.90
N PHE A 250 -3.54 -1.15 6.77
CA PHE A 250 -4.77 -0.62 6.19
C PHE A 250 -5.13 -1.44 4.97
N VAL A 251 -6.39 -1.83 4.88
CA VAL A 251 -6.94 -2.51 3.71
C VAL A 251 -8.15 -1.72 3.24
N MET A 252 -8.20 -1.42 1.93
CA MET A 252 -9.40 -0.89 1.32
C MET A 252 -10.08 -1.96 0.49
N ASP A 253 -11.40 -2.00 0.56
CA ASP A 253 -12.19 -2.95 -0.21
C ASP A 253 -13.59 -2.42 -0.50
N LEU A 254 -14.22 -2.99 -1.52
CA LEU A 254 -15.60 -2.77 -1.92
C LEU A 254 -16.43 -4.00 -1.52
N ARG A 255 -17.56 -3.80 -0.84
CA ARG A 255 -18.46 -4.88 -0.42
C ARG A 255 -19.91 -4.42 -0.31
N ARG A 256 -20.85 -5.37 -0.17
CA ARG A 256 -22.26 -5.07 0.16
C ARG A 256 -22.42 -4.84 1.67
N SER A 257 -23.24 -3.87 2.06
CA SER A 257 -23.45 -3.39 3.44
C SER A 257 -23.94 -4.45 4.43
N LYS A 258 -24.67 -5.45 3.94
CA LYS A 258 -25.22 -6.55 4.75
C LYS A 258 -24.19 -7.65 5.05
N GLN A 259 -22.99 -7.56 4.48
CA GLN A 259 -21.98 -8.59 4.59
C GLN A 259 -21.03 -8.34 5.78
N LYS A 260 -20.99 -9.29 6.71
CA LYS A 260 -20.42 -9.10 8.05
C LYS A 260 -18.98 -9.57 8.24
N GLY A 261 -18.40 -10.30 7.28
CA GLY A 261 -17.08 -10.93 7.43
C GLY A 261 -16.15 -10.72 6.24
N LEU A 262 -14.85 -10.70 6.52
CA LEU A 262 -13.77 -10.85 5.54
C LEU A 262 -13.65 -12.35 5.21
N ASN A 263 -14.51 -12.88 4.34
CA ASN A 263 -14.32 -14.25 3.83
C ASN A 263 -13.56 -14.18 2.51
N HIS A 264 -12.27 -14.53 2.57
CA HIS A 264 -11.36 -14.55 1.42
C HIS A 264 -11.68 -15.67 0.41
N LYS A 265 -12.60 -16.61 0.74
CA LYS A 265 -12.98 -17.76 -0.11
C LYS A 265 -14.22 -17.53 -0.98
N THR A 266 -14.92 -16.41 -0.80
CA THR A 266 -16.11 -16.01 -1.57
C THR A 266 -15.87 -14.60 -2.09
N LEU A 267 -16.23 -14.27 -3.34
CA LEU A 267 -16.10 -12.93 -3.98
C LEU A 267 -17.05 -11.88 -3.39
N SER A 268 -17.16 -11.97 -2.09
CA SER A 268 -18.02 -11.21 -1.21
C SER A 268 -17.35 -9.84 -0.90
N THR A 269 -16.02 -9.75 -1.05
CA THR A 269 -15.24 -8.51 -0.87
C THR A 269 -14.27 -8.36 -2.04
N LEU A 270 -14.29 -7.20 -2.70
CA LEU A 270 -13.35 -6.84 -3.75
C LEU A 270 -12.26 -5.96 -3.15
N ARG A 271 -11.04 -6.49 -2.98
CA ARG A 271 -9.91 -5.74 -2.45
C ARG A 271 -9.50 -4.66 -3.45
N LEU A 272 -9.32 -3.44 -2.96
CA LEU A 272 -8.77 -2.32 -3.70
C LEU A 272 -7.33 -2.16 -3.19
N ASP A 273 -6.34 -2.60 -3.96
CA ASP A 273 -4.92 -2.61 -3.56
C ASP A 273 -4.27 -1.21 -3.53
N ILE A 274 -5.04 -0.21 -3.09
CA ILE A 274 -4.59 1.16 -2.82
C ILE A 274 -3.59 1.17 -1.65
N ALA A 275 -3.63 0.16 -0.77
CA ALA A 275 -2.78 0.05 0.41
C ALA A 275 -1.29 -0.13 0.12
N ARG A 276 -0.90 -0.62 -1.08
CA ARG A 276 0.51 -0.71 -1.50
C ARG A 276 1.10 0.63 -1.93
N ILE A 277 0.23 1.60 -2.20
CA ILE A 277 0.58 3.02 -2.26
C ILE A 277 0.55 3.53 -0.83
N SER A 278 1.32 2.90 0.05
CA SER A 278 1.45 3.41 1.40
C SER A 278 2.24 4.71 1.32
N PRO A 279 1.73 5.83 1.86
CA PRO A 279 2.55 7.02 2.05
C PRO A 279 3.71 6.78 3.03
N LEU A 280 3.79 5.57 3.61
CA LEU A 280 4.75 5.12 4.60
C LEU A 280 5.84 4.19 4.00
N GLY A 281 5.88 4.04 2.67
CA GLY A 281 6.91 3.28 1.96
C GLY A 281 6.60 1.79 1.78
N GLU A 282 7.45 1.10 1.00
CA GLU A 282 7.38 -0.31 0.52
C GLU A 282 7.16 -1.39 1.58
N PHE A 283 7.08 -1.05 2.86
CA PHE A 283 6.76 -2.02 3.89
C PHE A 283 5.24 -2.15 3.97
N ASP A 284 4.74 -3.30 3.50
CA ASP A 284 3.39 -3.83 3.75
C ASP A 284 3.00 -3.78 5.26
N ASN A 285 3.96 -3.49 6.15
CA ASN A 285 3.81 -3.17 7.57
C ASN A 285 4.41 -1.78 7.87
N SER A 286 3.58 -0.82 8.27
CA SER A 286 4.07 0.46 8.76
C SER A 286 4.52 0.33 10.20
N PHE A 287 5.82 0.51 10.43
CA PHE A 287 6.40 0.60 11.76
C PHE A 287 6.32 2.06 12.23
N TYR A 288 5.65 2.30 13.35
CA TYR A 288 5.63 3.63 13.97
C TYR A 288 6.57 3.63 15.17
N LEU A 289 7.55 4.53 15.17
CA LEU A 289 8.51 4.68 16.26
C LEU A 289 7.88 5.36 17.47
N ASP A 290 6.84 6.18 17.27
CA ASP A 290 6.04 6.81 18.33
C ASP A 290 4.60 7.15 17.91
N MET A 291 3.87 7.83 18.81
CA MET A 291 2.47 8.24 18.59
C MET A 291 2.30 9.36 17.56
N ASP A 292 3.29 10.24 17.41
CA ASP A 292 3.23 11.35 16.46
C ASP A 292 3.48 10.83 15.04
N GLU A 293 4.41 9.89 14.89
CA GLU A 293 4.59 9.14 13.65
C GLU A 293 3.35 8.33 13.29
N MET A 294 2.74 7.65 14.27
CA MET A 294 1.46 6.96 14.05
C MET A 294 0.41 7.96 13.55
N ALA A 295 0.23 9.09 14.23
CA ALA A 295 -0.76 10.10 13.88
C ALA A 295 -0.53 10.71 12.49
N ALA A 296 0.70 11.14 12.18
CA ALA A 296 1.07 11.66 10.87
C ALA A 296 0.88 10.61 9.77
N GLY A 297 1.11 9.33 10.06
CA GLY A 297 0.91 8.25 9.10
C GLY A 297 -0.56 7.98 8.81
N LEU A 298 -1.40 7.95 9.85
CA LEU A 298 -2.86 7.84 9.72
C LEU A 298 -3.44 9.02 8.94
N LEU A 299 -2.98 10.24 9.25
CA LEU A 299 -3.37 11.43 8.50
C LEU A 299 -2.92 11.33 7.04
N GLY A 300 -1.69 10.87 6.79
CA GLY A 300 -1.18 10.60 5.44
C GLY A 300 -2.08 9.66 4.63
N TYR A 301 -2.53 8.54 5.22
CA TYR A 301 -3.50 7.65 4.59
C TYR A 301 -4.83 8.35 4.27
N THR A 302 -5.32 9.18 5.18
CA THR A 302 -6.56 9.94 4.92
C THR A 302 -6.36 10.98 3.81
N GLN A 303 -5.16 11.58 3.69
CA GLN A 303 -4.84 12.50 2.58
C GLN A 303 -4.74 11.75 1.25
N LEU A 304 -4.15 10.55 1.23
CA LEU A 304 -4.12 9.69 0.05
C LEU A 304 -5.53 9.38 -0.42
N TYR A 305 -6.41 8.96 0.50
CA TYR A 305 -7.82 8.77 0.14
C TYR A 305 -8.42 10.06 -0.44
N GLY A 306 -8.20 11.21 0.19
CA GLY A 306 -8.71 12.48 -0.30
C GLY A 306 -8.24 12.86 -1.71
N VAL A 307 -7.00 12.51 -2.08
CA VAL A 307 -6.48 12.69 -3.44
C VAL A 307 -7.16 11.75 -4.44
N LEU A 308 -7.45 10.52 -4.01
CA LEU A 308 -8.02 9.48 -4.87
C LEU A 308 -9.55 9.51 -4.96
N ALA A 309 -10.24 10.04 -3.93
CA ALA A 309 -11.66 9.82 -3.69
C ALA A 309 -12.54 10.16 -4.89
N GLY A 310 -12.30 11.30 -5.54
CA GLY A 310 -13.11 11.73 -6.68
C GLY A 310 -13.06 10.75 -7.85
N GLU A 311 -11.86 10.37 -8.28
CA GLU A 311 -11.67 9.44 -9.40
C GLU A 311 -12.08 8.02 -9.02
N LEU A 312 -11.65 7.55 -7.85
CA LEU A 312 -11.96 6.21 -7.34
C LEU A 312 -13.46 5.99 -7.19
N GLU A 313 -14.17 6.86 -6.46
CA GLU A 313 -15.59 6.69 -6.21
C GLU A 313 -16.40 6.80 -7.49
N SER A 314 -16.07 7.77 -8.36
CA SER A 314 -16.74 7.93 -9.65
C SER A 314 -16.60 6.68 -10.52
N LYS A 315 -15.41 6.09 -10.59
CA LYS A 315 -15.15 4.91 -11.42
C LYS A 315 -15.80 3.65 -10.86
N LEU A 316 -15.82 3.50 -9.53
CA LEU A 316 -16.54 2.42 -8.88
C LEU A 316 -18.06 2.54 -9.09
N ILE A 317 -18.64 3.73 -8.97
CA ILE A 317 -20.07 3.95 -9.19
C ILE A 317 -20.44 3.71 -10.66
N GLU A 318 -19.64 4.22 -11.60
CA GLU A 318 -19.81 3.98 -13.05
C GLU A 318 -19.84 2.48 -13.32
N GLY A 319 -18.80 1.76 -12.91
CA GLY A 319 -18.71 0.32 -13.16
C GLY A 319 -19.81 -0.49 -12.44
N LEU A 320 -20.23 -0.11 -11.24
CA LEU A 320 -21.32 -0.79 -10.51
C LEU A 320 -22.68 -0.58 -11.18
N SER A 321 -22.89 0.56 -11.83
CA SER A 321 -24.15 0.87 -12.53
C SER A 321 -24.31 0.08 -13.83
N GLU A 322 -23.22 -0.51 -14.33
CA GLU A 322 -23.19 -1.29 -15.57
C GLU A 322 -23.36 -2.82 -15.33
N LEU A 323 -23.48 -3.25 -14.07
CA LEU A 323 -23.58 -4.66 -13.65
C LEU A 323 -25.02 -5.10 -13.30
#